data_AF-A0A954S3C8-F1
#
_entry.id   AF-A0A954S3C8-F1
#
_cell.length_a   1.000
_cell.length_b   1.000
_cell.length_c   1.000
_cell.angle_alpha   90.00
_cell.angle_beta   90.00
_cell.angle_gamma   90.00
#
_symmetry.space_group_name_H-M   'P 1'
#
loop_
_entity.id
_entity.type
_entity.pdbx_description
1 polymer ?
#
loop_
_entity_poly.entity_id
_entity_poly.type
_entity_poly.pdbx_seq_one_letter_code
_entity_poly.pdbx_strand_id
1 'polypeptide(L)'
;MLGKTASKPGRVRWIILHGALLGCGLWLLMLVEERSDRRPQLAIRSEQSHVDTRDTRETDPFDNHAEINKRIERLRDPIHGVRLKATRQLMAFGSQAVRPLAGALSNHDPNVRRQAQLILTRLIGSDDSCFAELEEVACSPNHPSSQAASAILQRECSRRVDVETAMIEQQKASALRFLRNAKDALSRGQFLKARQLVFAAEALDVSFQPTDDQPAVVLEAIDRAEKRAALPLAQR
;
A
#
# COMPACT_ATOMS: atom_id res chain seq x y z
N MET A 1 -53.79 14.69 -4.98
CA MET A 1 -52.67 15.39 -4.33
C MET A 1 -52.08 14.48 -3.28
N LEU A 2 -51.01 13.77 -3.61
CA LEU A 2 -50.39 12.75 -2.75
C LEU A 2 -49.08 13.31 -2.20
N GLY A 3 -49.08 13.58 -0.90
CA GLY A 3 -47.89 13.97 -0.16
C GLY A 3 -46.91 12.81 -0.05
N LYS A 4 -45.64 13.09 -0.35
CA LYS A 4 -44.50 12.23 -0.04
C LYS A 4 -43.53 13.04 0.81
N THR A 5 -43.54 12.80 2.12
CA THR A 5 -42.52 13.24 3.05
C THR A 5 -41.34 12.26 2.97
N ALA A 6 -40.24 12.69 2.35
CA ALA A 6 -39.00 11.93 2.32
C ALA A 6 -38.24 12.12 3.65
N SER A 7 -38.33 11.11 4.50
CA SER A 7 -37.46 10.89 5.65
C SER A 7 -36.02 10.61 5.16
N LYS A 8 -35.04 11.43 5.58
CA LYS A 8 -33.61 11.15 5.38
C LYS A 8 -33.02 10.62 6.70
N PRO A 9 -32.29 9.49 6.69
CA PRO A 9 -31.61 8.98 7.88
C PRO A 9 -30.39 9.82 8.26
N GLY A 10 -30.12 9.85 9.56
CA GLY A 10 -29.23 10.77 10.25
C GLY A 10 -27.74 10.59 9.98
N ARG A 11 -27.02 11.72 10.08
CA ARG A 11 -25.56 11.78 10.11
C ARG A 11 -25.06 11.25 11.45
N VAL A 12 -24.30 10.15 11.41
CA VAL A 12 -23.54 9.66 12.55
C VAL A 12 -22.33 10.58 12.74
N ARG A 13 -22.33 11.38 13.81
CA ARG A 13 -21.15 12.13 14.28
C ARG A 13 -20.23 11.14 14.96
N TRP A 14 -19.03 10.94 14.41
CA TRP A 14 -17.94 10.31 15.14
C TRP A 14 -17.52 11.25 16.28
N ILE A 15 -17.91 10.88 17.49
CA ILE A 15 -17.44 11.50 18.74
C ILE A 15 -16.06 10.91 19.00
N ILE A 16 -15.02 11.74 18.79
CA ILE A 16 -13.68 11.44 19.26
C ILE A 16 -13.69 11.59 20.77
N LEU A 17 -13.68 10.44 21.45
CA LEU A 17 -13.56 10.31 22.90
C LEU A 17 -12.07 10.44 23.27
N HIS A 18 -11.61 11.67 23.52
CA HIS A 18 -10.30 11.88 24.15
C HIS A 18 -10.42 11.72 25.66
N GLY A 19 -10.10 10.52 26.14
CA GLY A 19 -9.74 10.28 27.53
C GLY A 19 -8.29 10.70 27.77
N ALA A 20 -8.08 11.76 28.53
CA ALA A 20 -6.81 12.06 29.20
C ALA A 20 -7.10 12.95 30.43
N LEU A 21 -7.38 12.27 31.54
CA LEU A 21 -7.32 12.83 32.89
C LEU A 21 -6.18 12.12 33.61
N LEU A 22 -5.47 12.90 34.45
CA LEU A 22 -4.38 12.54 35.39
C LEU A 22 -2.96 12.72 34.81
N GLY A 23 -2.12 13.65 35.29
CA GLY A 23 -2.25 14.45 36.50
C GLY A 23 -1.28 15.64 36.57
N CYS A 24 -1.74 16.65 37.30
CA CYS A 24 -0.99 17.77 37.82
C CYS A 24 0.09 17.31 38.83
N GLY A 25 1.19 18.05 38.88
CA GLY A 25 1.87 18.35 40.15
C GLY A 25 3.36 18.03 40.18
N LEU A 26 4.20 19.03 39.87
CA LEU A 26 5.52 19.33 40.47
C LEU A 26 6.05 20.60 39.77
N TRP A 27 5.55 21.82 40.04
CA TRP A 27 6.03 22.78 41.05
C TRP A 27 7.47 22.63 41.57
N LEU A 28 8.28 23.68 41.32
CA LEU A 28 9.56 24.10 41.92
C LEU A 28 10.78 23.20 41.64
N LEU A 29 12.01 23.68 41.37
CA LEU A 29 12.70 24.90 41.82
C LEU A 29 14.03 25.05 41.01
N MET A 30 14.58 26.27 40.93
CA MET A 30 15.93 26.68 40.45
C MET A 30 16.13 26.76 38.92
N LEU A 31 16.60 27.85 38.30
CA LEU A 31 17.62 28.83 38.71
C LEU A 31 17.54 30.04 37.73
N VAL A 32 17.05 31.23 38.14
CA VAL A 32 17.82 32.48 38.40
C VAL A 32 19.04 32.63 37.47
N GLU A 33 18.92 33.36 36.36
CA GLU A 33 19.11 34.81 36.16
C GLU A 33 20.57 35.27 36.30
N GLU A 34 21.19 35.73 35.21
CA GLU A 34 22.11 36.87 35.25
C GLU A 34 22.23 37.50 33.85
N ARG A 35 21.71 38.72 33.70
CA ARG A 35 21.97 39.62 32.56
C ARG A 35 23.35 40.23 32.69
N SER A 36 24.10 40.39 31.60
CA SER A 36 24.77 41.66 31.32
C SER A 36 25.27 41.79 29.90
N ASP A 37 25.00 42.97 29.35
CA ASP A 37 25.35 43.50 28.04
C ASP A 37 26.81 43.32 27.64
N ARG A 38 27.07 43.05 26.35
CA ARG A 38 27.94 43.87 25.45
C ARG A 38 27.61 43.58 23.98
N ARG A 39 26.90 44.50 23.32
CA ARG A 39 27.14 44.79 21.90
C ARG A 39 28.34 45.73 21.82
N PRO A 40 29.14 45.66 20.75
CA PRO A 40 28.98 46.71 19.76
C PRO A 40 28.97 46.22 18.31
N GLN A 41 28.41 47.09 17.50
CA GLN A 41 28.09 46.96 16.09
C GLN A 41 29.36 47.13 15.25
N LEU A 42 29.50 46.33 14.19
CA LEU A 42 30.28 46.72 13.02
C LEU A 42 29.33 46.81 11.84
N ALA A 43 28.95 48.05 11.57
CA ALA A 43 28.36 48.47 10.32
C ALA A 43 29.38 48.28 9.20
N ILE A 44 29.02 47.51 8.18
CA ILE A 44 29.45 47.79 6.81
C ILE A 44 28.19 47.90 5.96
N ARG A 45 28.01 49.13 5.47
CA ARG A 45 27.02 49.60 4.54
C ARG A 45 27.67 49.59 3.17
N SER A 46 27.07 48.92 2.20
CA SER A 46 27.17 49.32 0.79
C SER A 46 26.01 48.73 -0.02
N GLU A 47 25.20 49.65 -0.54
CA GLU A 47 24.52 49.61 -1.85
C GLU A 47 23.38 48.58 -2.02
N GLN A 48 22.13 48.95 -1.72
CA GLN A 48 21.21 49.61 -2.67
C GLN A 48 21.19 48.97 -4.07
N SER A 49 20.64 47.76 -4.18
CA SER A 49 19.80 47.41 -5.32
C SER A 49 18.33 47.46 -4.88
N HIS A 50 17.71 48.60 -5.12
CA HIS A 50 16.26 48.75 -5.10
C HIS A 50 15.70 47.95 -6.28
N VAL A 51 15.48 46.64 -6.08
CA VAL A 51 14.60 45.85 -6.93
C VAL A 51 13.35 45.60 -6.12
N ASP A 52 12.26 46.14 -6.66
CA ASP A 52 10.89 46.11 -6.18
C ASP A 52 10.45 44.68 -5.82
N THR A 53 10.66 44.25 -4.57
CA THR A 53 10.06 43.02 -4.02
C THR A 53 8.63 43.31 -3.56
N ARG A 54 7.80 43.79 -4.48
CA ARG A 54 6.34 43.84 -4.34
C ARG A 54 5.67 42.78 -5.22
N ASP A 55 6.16 41.54 -5.20
CA ASP A 55 5.32 40.39 -5.61
C ASP A 55 5.84 39.04 -5.10
N THR A 56 6.48 38.98 -3.93
CA THR A 56 6.55 37.71 -3.20
C THR A 56 5.19 37.52 -2.53
N ARG A 57 4.19 37.10 -3.32
CA ARG A 57 3.05 36.36 -2.77
C ARG A 57 3.67 35.22 -1.96
N GLU A 58 3.56 35.31 -0.65
CA GLU A 58 3.90 34.23 0.26
C GLU A 58 3.16 32.98 -0.25
N THR A 59 3.94 32.06 -0.81
CA THR A 59 3.44 30.73 -1.18
C THR A 59 3.22 30.03 0.15
N ASP A 60 1.97 29.67 0.41
CA ASP A 60 1.57 28.96 1.62
C ASP A 60 2.54 27.77 1.81
N PRO A 61 3.16 27.56 2.99
CA PRO A 61 4.14 26.48 3.22
C PRO A 61 3.61 25.06 2.94
N PHE A 62 2.30 24.94 2.70
CA PHE A 62 1.58 23.70 2.41
C PHE A 62 1.09 23.57 0.96
N ASP A 63 1.37 24.54 0.08
CA ASP A 63 0.93 24.45 -1.31
C ASP A 63 1.91 23.62 -2.17
N ASN A 64 2.08 22.35 -1.77
CA ASN A 64 2.87 21.35 -2.49
C ASN A 64 2.37 21.18 -3.93
N HIS A 65 1.15 21.59 -4.24
CA HIS A 65 0.55 21.52 -5.56
C HIS A 65 1.35 22.31 -6.61
N ALA A 66 1.82 23.52 -6.28
CA ALA A 66 2.63 24.33 -7.19
C ALA A 66 4.00 23.68 -7.47
N GLU A 67 4.66 23.15 -6.43
CA GLU A 67 5.95 22.47 -6.56
C GLU A 67 5.82 21.12 -7.30
N ILE A 68 4.71 20.41 -7.12
CA ILE A 68 4.38 19.20 -7.89
C ILE A 68 4.20 19.54 -9.37
N ASN A 69 3.43 20.57 -9.70
CA ASN A 69 3.23 20.99 -11.10
C ASN A 69 4.54 21.39 -11.78
N LYS A 70 5.40 22.14 -11.08
CA LYS A 70 6.74 22.48 -11.56
C LYS A 70 7.60 21.25 -11.85
N ARG A 71 7.46 20.18 -11.06
CA ARG A 71 8.16 18.90 -11.31
C ARG A 71 7.52 18.09 -12.44
N ILE A 72 6.21 18.17 -12.62
CA ILE A 72 5.53 17.59 -13.80
C ILE A 72 6.05 18.24 -15.09
N GLU A 73 6.25 19.56 -15.09
CA GLU A 73 6.84 20.26 -16.24
C GLU A 73 8.26 19.77 -16.55
N ARG A 74 9.07 19.48 -15.52
CA ARG A 74 10.42 18.89 -15.68
C ARG A 74 10.43 17.50 -16.30
N LEU A 75 9.28 16.80 -16.38
CA LEU A 75 9.18 15.54 -17.12
C LEU A 75 9.30 15.73 -18.64
N ARG A 76 9.20 16.97 -19.13
CA ARG A 76 9.41 17.34 -20.54
C ARG A 76 10.88 17.53 -20.90
N ASP A 77 11.74 17.66 -19.90
CA ASP A 77 13.13 18.00 -20.11
C ASP A 77 13.82 16.96 -21.01
N PRO A 78 14.60 17.36 -22.03
CA PRO A 78 15.27 16.42 -22.93
C PRO A 78 16.31 15.55 -22.20
N ILE A 79 16.90 16.05 -21.11
CA ILE A 79 17.91 15.36 -20.33
C ILE A 79 17.25 14.32 -19.44
N HIS A 80 17.63 13.06 -19.64
CA HIS A 80 17.10 11.92 -18.87
C HIS A 80 17.29 12.08 -17.36
N GLY A 81 18.46 12.57 -16.92
CA GLY A 81 18.76 12.77 -15.50
C GLY A 81 17.83 13.76 -14.79
N VAL A 82 17.40 14.82 -15.50
CA VAL A 82 16.45 15.81 -14.97
C VAL A 82 15.07 15.17 -14.79
N ARG A 83 14.61 14.43 -15.80
CA ARG A 83 13.33 13.69 -15.71
C ARG A 83 13.35 12.68 -14.56
N LEU A 84 14.42 11.89 -14.45
CA LEU A 84 14.55 10.89 -13.39
C LEU A 84 14.54 11.51 -11.99
N LYS A 85 15.21 12.66 -11.82
CA LYS A 85 15.18 13.41 -10.55
C LYS A 85 13.76 13.90 -10.25
N ALA A 86 13.06 14.47 -11.24
CA ALA A 86 11.67 14.89 -11.10
C ALA A 86 10.74 13.72 -10.77
N THR A 87 10.89 12.56 -11.42
CA THR A 87 10.13 11.33 -11.15
C THR A 87 10.31 10.87 -9.70
N ARG A 88 11.54 10.78 -9.20
CA ARG A 88 11.81 10.39 -7.80
C ARG A 88 11.19 11.36 -6.81
N GLN A 89 11.33 12.64 -7.12
CA GLN A 89 10.76 13.74 -6.36
C GLN A 89 9.23 13.71 -6.33
N LEU A 90 8.58 13.33 -7.43
CA LEU A 90 7.13 13.15 -7.52
C LEU A 90 6.66 11.93 -6.74
N MET A 91 7.41 10.82 -6.80
CA MET A 91 7.10 9.64 -5.98
C MET A 91 7.21 9.93 -4.48
N ALA A 92 8.13 10.79 -4.06
CA ALA A 92 8.29 11.17 -2.65
C ALA A 92 7.10 11.97 -2.08
N PHE A 93 6.29 12.61 -2.93
CA PHE A 93 5.06 13.29 -2.50
C PHE A 93 3.88 12.32 -2.29
N GLY A 94 3.97 11.08 -2.78
CA GLY A 94 2.95 10.05 -2.58
C GLY A 94 1.57 10.45 -3.10
N SER A 95 0.54 10.34 -2.26
CA SER A 95 -0.86 10.61 -2.61
C SER A 95 -1.12 12.02 -3.12
N GLN A 96 -0.37 13.02 -2.63
CA GLN A 96 -0.52 14.42 -3.04
C GLN A 96 -0.19 14.64 -4.53
N ALA A 97 0.65 13.78 -5.10
CA ALA A 97 1.01 13.85 -6.52
C ALA A 97 -0.05 13.21 -7.44
N VAL A 98 -1.00 12.44 -6.90
CA VAL A 98 -1.94 11.65 -7.72
C VAL A 98 -2.87 12.53 -8.54
N ARG A 99 -3.53 13.53 -7.94
CA ARG A 99 -4.43 14.43 -8.69
C ARG A 99 -3.70 15.24 -9.77
N PRO A 100 -2.56 15.90 -9.49
CA PRO A 100 -1.80 16.61 -10.53
C PRO A 100 -1.30 15.69 -11.64
N LEU A 101 -0.80 14.49 -11.29
CA LEU A 101 -0.34 13.51 -12.28
C LEU A 101 -1.48 12.94 -13.11
N ALA A 102 -2.67 12.77 -12.52
CA ALA A 102 -3.85 12.35 -13.25
C ALA A 102 -4.21 13.40 -14.31
N GLY A 103 -4.20 14.70 -13.99
CA GLY A 103 -4.35 15.76 -14.98
C GLY A 103 -3.28 15.74 -16.09
N ALA A 104 -2.04 15.36 -15.74
CA ALA A 104 -0.95 15.24 -16.70
C ALA A 104 -1.11 14.08 -17.71
N LEU A 105 -2.00 13.11 -17.46
CA LEU A 105 -2.34 12.06 -18.43
C LEU A 105 -3.04 12.60 -19.67
N SER A 106 -3.67 13.78 -19.58
CA SER A 106 -4.28 14.48 -20.73
C SER A 106 -3.36 15.54 -21.35
N ASN A 107 -2.08 15.61 -20.93
CA ASN A 107 -1.13 16.56 -21.50
C ASN A 107 -0.90 16.27 -23.00
N HIS A 108 -0.67 17.30 -23.82
CA HIS A 108 -0.40 17.12 -25.24
C HIS A 108 0.93 16.42 -25.54
N ASP A 109 1.91 16.54 -24.64
CA ASP A 109 3.23 15.92 -24.78
C ASP A 109 3.19 14.41 -24.47
N PRO A 110 3.49 13.52 -25.44
CA PRO A 110 3.46 12.07 -25.22
C PRO A 110 4.47 11.60 -24.16
N ASN A 111 5.58 12.31 -23.96
CA ASN A 111 6.56 11.95 -22.94
C ASN A 111 6.00 12.19 -21.55
N VAL A 112 5.34 13.32 -21.33
CA VAL A 112 4.70 13.64 -20.04
C VAL A 112 3.61 12.63 -19.72
N ARG A 113 2.73 12.32 -20.69
CA ARG A 113 1.67 11.32 -20.49
C ARG A 113 2.23 9.96 -20.07
N ARG A 114 3.25 9.47 -20.79
CA ARG A 114 3.90 8.19 -20.50
C ARG A 114 4.58 8.17 -19.13
N GLN A 115 5.28 9.26 -18.78
CA GLN A 115 5.93 9.38 -17.47
C GLN A 115 4.90 9.48 -16.34
N ALA A 116 3.84 10.26 -16.50
CA ALA A 116 2.76 10.35 -15.53
C ALA A 116 2.09 8.99 -15.30
N GLN A 117 1.81 8.25 -16.38
CA GLN A 117 1.27 6.89 -16.30
C GLN A 117 2.20 5.96 -15.51
N LEU A 118 3.50 5.97 -15.82
CA LEU A 118 4.48 5.11 -15.15
C LEU A 118 4.60 5.42 -13.65
N ILE A 119 4.61 6.71 -13.28
CA ILE A 119 4.68 7.15 -11.89
C ILE A 119 3.43 6.70 -11.13
N LEU A 120 2.24 6.93 -11.70
CA LEU A 120 0.97 6.51 -11.08
C LEU A 120 0.91 4.99 -10.88
N THR A 121 1.27 4.19 -11.88
CA THR A 121 1.31 2.72 -11.73
C THR A 121 2.24 2.29 -10.60
N ARG A 122 3.38 2.95 -10.42
CA ARG A 122 4.34 2.60 -9.35
C ARG A 122 3.87 3.03 -7.97
N LEU A 123 3.20 4.19 -7.86
CA LEU A 123 2.62 4.68 -6.61
C LEU A 123 1.48 3.77 -6.12
N ILE A 124 0.58 3.37 -7.02
CA ILE A 124 -0.54 2.46 -6.69
C ILE A 124 -0.04 1.07 -6.27
N GLY A 125 1.06 0.60 -6.87
CA GLY A 125 1.68 -0.66 -6.47
C GLY A 125 2.35 -0.61 -5.10
N SER A 126 2.61 0.58 -4.56
CA SER A 126 3.31 0.78 -3.28
C SER A 126 2.35 1.11 -2.13
N ASP A 127 1.38 2.01 -2.37
CA ASP A 127 0.47 2.53 -1.35
C ASP A 127 -1.01 2.44 -1.78
N ASP A 128 -1.85 1.78 -0.98
CA ASP A 128 -3.29 1.64 -1.25
C ASP A 128 -4.04 2.99 -1.16
N SER A 129 -3.52 3.96 -0.40
CA SER A 129 -4.10 5.32 -0.37
C SER A 129 -4.04 6.02 -1.73
N CYS A 130 -3.02 5.73 -2.55
CA CYS A 130 -2.91 6.27 -3.91
C CYS A 130 -3.94 5.64 -4.86
N PHE A 131 -4.37 4.39 -4.58
CA PHE A 131 -5.42 3.72 -5.35
C PHE A 131 -6.78 4.43 -5.16
N ALA A 132 -7.17 4.69 -3.91
CA ALA A 132 -8.44 5.35 -3.58
C ALA A 132 -8.53 6.76 -4.17
N GLU A 133 -7.44 7.53 -4.08
CA GLU A 133 -7.37 8.88 -4.65
C GLU A 133 -7.52 8.87 -6.18
N LEU A 134 -6.92 7.87 -6.86
CA LEU A 134 -7.05 7.74 -8.32
C LEU A 134 -8.44 7.23 -8.74
N GLU A 135 -9.09 6.39 -7.91
CA GLU A 135 -10.47 5.94 -8.13
C GLU A 135 -11.46 7.10 -8.11
N GLU A 136 -11.29 8.06 -7.20
CA GLU A 136 -12.09 9.29 -7.17
C GLU A 136 -11.96 10.10 -8.47
N VAL A 137 -10.73 10.23 -8.99
CA VAL A 137 -10.46 10.92 -10.26
C VAL A 137 -11.04 10.15 -11.46
N ALA A 138 -10.95 8.82 -11.47
CA ALA A 138 -11.51 7.99 -12.52
C ALA A 138 -13.05 8.08 -12.58
N CYS A 139 -13.71 8.16 -11.41
CA CYS A 139 -15.17 8.28 -11.31
C CYS A 139 -15.70 9.68 -11.69
N SER A 140 -14.83 10.68 -11.83
CA SER A 140 -15.22 12.03 -12.21
C SER A 140 -15.62 12.12 -13.69
N PRO A 141 -16.91 12.32 -14.03
CA PRO A 141 -17.45 12.11 -15.39
C PRO A 141 -16.92 13.09 -16.45
N ASN A 142 -16.33 14.22 -16.03
CA ASN A 142 -15.85 15.28 -16.92
C ASN A 142 -14.32 15.44 -16.91
N HIS A 143 -13.58 14.57 -16.22
CA HIS A 143 -12.13 14.70 -16.18
C HIS A 143 -11.53 14.18 -17.50
N PRO A 144 -10.72 14.96 -18.24
CA PRO A 144 -10.18 14.56 -19.54
C PRO A 144 -9.30 13.31 -19.44
N SER A 145 -8.85 12.98 -18.23
CA SER A 145 -8.02 11.82 -17.93
C SER A 145 -8.77 10.68 -17.26
N SER A 146 -10.09 10.77 -17.08
CA SER A 146 -10.90 9.72 -16.42
C SER A 146 -10.73 8.36 -17.11
N GLN A 147 -10.76 8.31 -18.44
CA GLN A 147 -10.55 7.07 -19.19
C GLN A 147 -9.12 6.52 -19.04
N ALA A 148 -8.11 7.39 -18.98
CA ALA A 148 -6.73 6.96 -18.78
C ALA A 148 -6.50 6.44 -17.35
N ALA A 149 -7.11 7.09 -16.36
CA ALA A 149 -7.08 6.67 -14.97
C ALA A 149 -7.79 5.32 -14.78
N SER A 150 -8.98 5.13 -15.37
CA SER A 150 -9.72 3.86 -15.31
C SER A 150 -8.96 2.71 -15.97
N ALA A 151 -8.28 2.95 -17.11
CA ALA A 151 -7.45 1.95 -17.75
C ALA A 151 -6.25 1.51 -16.87
N ILE A 152 -5.64 2.45 -16.14
CA ILE A 152 -4.56 2.14 -15.19
C ILE A 152 -5.10 1.29 -14.04
N LEU A 153 -6.23 1.69 -13.45
CA LEU A 153 -6.87 0.95 -12.37
C LEU A 153 -7.30 -0.45 -12.80
N GLN A 154 -7.90 -0.60 -13.99
CA GLN A 154 -8.28 -1.91 -14.53
C GLN A 154 -7.09 -2.84 -14.67
N ARG A 155 -5.98 -2.36 -15.26
CA ARG A 155 -4.76 -3.17 -15.40
C ARG A 155 -4.19 -3.58 -14.05
N GLU A 156 -4.22 -2.68 -13.08
CA GLU A 156 -3.67 -2.94 -11.76
C GLU A 156 -4.56 -3.89 -10.94
N CYS A 157 -5.88 -3.78 -11.05
CA CYS A 157 -6.82 -4.74 -10.48
C CYS A 157 -6.62 -6.14 -11.07
N SER A 158 -6.51 -6.26 -12.40
CA SER A 158 -6.19 -7.54 -13.04
C SER A 158 -4.87 -8.11 -12.53
N ARG A 159 -3.82 -7.29 -12.46
CA ARG A 159 -2.50 -7.71 -11.95
C ARG A 159 -2.57 -8.19 -10.49
N ARG A 160 -3.33 -7.51 -9.63
CA ARG A 160 -3.50 -7.90 -8.22
C ARG A 160 -4.21 -9.26 -8.11
N VAL A 161 -5.26 -9.48 -8.89
CA VAL A 161 -5.98 -10.77 -8.96
C VAL A 161 -5.10 -11.89 -9.51
N ASP A 162 -4.30 -11.63 -10.54
CA ASP A 162 -3.39 -12.62 -11.12
C ASP A 162 -2.33 -13.08 -10.12
N VAL A 163 -1.81 -12.14 -9.30
CA VAL A 163 -0.82 -12.46 -8.26
C VAL A 163 -1.45 -13.26 -7.12
N GLU A 164 -2.66 -12.89 -6.69
CA GLU A 164 -3.39 -13.60 -5.65
C GLU A 164 -3.74 -15.02 -6.08
N THR A 165 -4.27 -15.20 -7.29
CA THR A 165 -4.58 -16.52 -7.85
C THR A 165 -3.33 -17.38 -8.01
N ALA A 166 -2.22 -16.81 -8.51
CA ALA A 166 -0.94 -17.52 -8.62
C ALA A 166 -0.39 -17.97 -7.25
N MET A 167 -0.56 -17.15 -6.20
CA MET A 167 -0.13 -17.50 -4.84
C MET A 167 -0.96 -18.65 -4.27
N ILE A 168 -2.28 -18.62 -4.46
CA ILE A 168 -3.19 -19.70 -4.04
C ILE A 168 -2.84 -21.01 -4.77
N GLU A 169 -2.60 -20.95 -6.08
CA GLU A 169 -2.17 -22.10 -6.86
C GLU A 169 -0.82 -22.65 -6.39
N GLN A 170 0.14 -21.78 -6.06
CA GLN A 170 1.44 -22.19 -5.52
C GLN A 170 1.31 -22.88 -4.15
N GLN A 171 0.48 -22.33 -3.26
CA GLN A 171 0.20 -22.94 -1.96
C GLN A 171 -0.46 -24.31 -2.15
N LYS A 172 -1.44 -24.41 -3.05
CA LYS A 172 -2.11 -25.68 -3.37
C LYS A 172 -1.11 -26.71 -3.90
N ALA A 173 -0.25 -26.33 -4.85
CA ALA A 173 0.78 -27.21 -5.39
C ALA A 173 1.75 -27.70 -4.30
N SER A 174 2.10 -26.83 -3.36
CA SER A 174 2.96 -27.17 -2.22
C SER A 174 2.28 -28.15 -1.26
N ALA A 175 1.01 -27.93 -0.94
CA ALA A 175 0.21 -28.83 -0.11
C ALA A 175 0.08 -30.23 -0.73
N LEU A 176 -0.25 -30.30 -2.03
CA LEU A 176 -0.32 -31.57 -2.76
C LEU A 176 1.03 -32.30 -2.78
N ARG A 177 2.14 -31.58 -2.88
CA ARG A 177 3.48 -32.16 -2.80
C ARG A 177 3.76 -32.77 -1.41
N PHE A 178 3.34 -32.11 -0.34
CA PHE A 178 3.44 -32.67 1.01
C PHE A 178 2.63 -33.96 1.16
N LEU A 179 1.41 -34.00 0.63
CA LEU A 179 0.56 -35.20 0.70
C LEU A 179 1.12 -36.37 -0.10
N ARG A 180 1.71 -36.12 -1.28
CA ARG A 180 2.44 -37.15 -2.04
C ARG A 180 3.62 -37.69 -1.23
N ASN A 181 4.43 -36.81 -0.65
CA ASN A 181 5.56 -37.21 0.19
C ASN A 181 5.09 -37.98 1.45
N ALA A 182 3.92 -37.64 2.01
CA ALA A 182 3.35 -38.34 3.15
C ALA A 182 2.95 -39.78 2.79
N LYS A 183 2.34 -39.98 1.61
CA LYS A 183 2.03 -41.32 1.07
C LYS A 183 3.29 -42.14 0.82
N ASP A 184 4.35 -41.51 0.30
CA ASP A 184 5.65 -42.17 0.11
C ASP A 184 6.33 -42.52 1.44
N ALA A 185 6.17 -41.70 2.48
CA ALA A 185 6.65 -42.02 3.82
C ALA A 185 5.85 -43.17 4.45
N LEU A 186 4.53 -43.19 4.22
CA LEU A 186 3.63 -44.24 4.68
C LEU A 186 4.00 -45.60 4.06
N SER A 187 4.30 -45.64 2.76
CA SER A 187 4.73 -46.88 2.08
C SER A 187 6.07 -47.42 2.61
N ARG A 188 6.90 -46.54 3.18
CA ARG A 188 8.17 -46.90 3.85
C ARG A 188 8.02 -47.20 5.34
N GLY A 189 6.80 -47.19 5.89
CA GLY A 189 6.53 -47.42 7.33
C GLY A 189 6.92 -46.25 8.25
N GLN A 190 7.19 -45.06 7.70
CA GLN A 190 7.60 -43.88 8.48
C GLN A 190 6.39 -43.06 8.94
N PHE A 191 5.59 -43.62 9.87
CA PHE A 191 4.30 -43.04 10.29
C PHE A 191 4.42 -41.62 10.88
N LEU A 192 5.43 -41.37 11.73
CA LEU A 192 5.65 -40.05 12.34
C LEU A 192 5.93 -38.98 11.29
N LYS A 193 6.80 -39.28 10.32
CA LYS A 193 7.14 -38.38 9.21
C LYS A 193 5.94 -38.13 8.31
N ALA A 194 5.14 -39.16 8.05
CA ALA A 194 3.91 -39.04 7.27
C ALA A 194 2.92 -38.07 7.95
N ARG A 195 2.67 -38.18 9.26
CA ARG A 195 1.82 -37.23 9.99
C ARG A 195 2.34 -35.80 9.92
N GLN A 196 3.64 -35.59 10.14
CA GLN A 196 4.25 -34.26 10.06
C GLN A 196 4.04 -33.60 8.69
N LEU A 197 4.18 -34.37 7.60
CA LEU A 197 3.95 -33.87 6.25
C LEU A 197 2.48 -33.53 6.00
N VAL A 198 1.54 -34.31 6.55
CA VAL A 198 0.11 -33.98 6.42
C VAL A 198 -0.22 -32.70 7.19
N PHE A 199 0.28 -32.53 8.41
CA PHE A 199 0.08 -31.28 9.17
C PHE A 199 0.71 -30.08 8.47
N ALA A 200 1.87 -30.25 7.81
CA ALA A 200 2.46 -29.20 6.99
C ALA A 200 1.59 -28.82 5.77
N ALA A 201 0.83 -29.77 5.22
CA ALA A 201 -0.14 -29.50 4.16
C ALA A 201 -1.38 -28.77 4.68
N GLU A 202 -1.90 -29.17 5.84
CA GLU A 202 -3.06 -28.52 6.49
C GLU A 202 -2.75 -27.07 6.90
N ALA A 203 -1.52 -26.80 7.33
CA ALA A 203 -1.10 -25.45 7.70
C ALA A 203 -1.16 -24.42 6.55
N LEU A 204 -1.24 -24.87 5.29
CA LEU A 204 -1.37 -24.00 4.12
C LEU A 204 -2.82 -23.55 3.85
N ASP A 205 -3.81 -24.10 4.57
CA ASP A 205 -5.23 -23.72 4.53
C ASP A 205 -5.82 -23.57 3.11
N VAL A 206 -5.46 -24.51 2.23
CA VAL A 206 -5.90 -24.50 0.82
C VAL A 206 -7.17 -25.33 0.62
N SER A 207 -8.03 -24.88 -0.30
CA SER A 207 -9.21 -25.64 -0.69
C SER A 207 -8.84 -26.81 -1.62
N PHE A 208 -9.17 -28.03 -1.20
CA PHE A 208 -8.96 -29.25 -1.98
C PHE A 208 -10.21 -29.62 -2.78
N GLN A 209 -10.04 -30.08 -4.01
CA GLN A 209 -11.14 -30.64 -4.78
C GLN A 209 -11.47 -32.08 -4.30
N PRO A 210 -12.68 -32.59 -4.55
CA PRO A 210 -13.03 -33.97 -4.20
C PRO A 210 -12.14 -35.04 -4.83
N THR A 211 -11.50 -34.73 -5.97
CA THR A 211 -10.55 -35.60 -6.67
C THR A 211 -9.12 -35.51 -6.15
N ASP A 212 -8.81 -34.45 -5.39
CA ASP A 212 -7.48 -34.25 -4.82
C ASP A 212 -7.30 -35.16 -3.60
N ASP A 213 -6.04 -35.50 -3.31
CA ASP A 213 -5.72 -36.16 -2.05
C ASP A 213 -6.02 -35.21 -0.89
N GLN A 214 -6.88 -35.63 0.03
CA GLN A 214 -7.26 -34.83 1.18
C GLN A 214 -6.42 -35.21 2.41
N PRO A 215 -5.94 -34.23 3.21
CA PRO A 215 -5.20 -34.48 4.45
C PRO A 215 -5.89 -35.48 5.39
N ALA A 216 -7.19 -35.30 5.64
CA ALA A 216 -7.98 -36.16 6.52
C ALA A 216 -7.95 -37.64 6.10
N VAL A 217 -8.12 -37.93 4.81
CA VAL A 217 -8.10 -39.31 4.26
C VAL A 217 -6.72 -39.95 4.43
N VAL A 218 -5.65 -39.16 4.28
CA VAL A 218 -4.28 -39.63 4.46
C VAL A 218 -3.99 -39.92 5.94
N LEU A 219 -4.47 -39.09 6.88
CA LEU A 219 -4.35 -39.35 8.32
C LEU A 219 -5.05 -40.65 8.73
N GLU A 220 -6.27 -40.87 8.24
CA GLU A 220 -7.00 -42.13 8.49
C GLU A 220 -6.26 -43.35 7.90
N ALA A 221 -5.60 -43.18 6.75
CA ALA A 221 -4.76 -44.23 6.17
C ALA A 221 -3.52 -44.53 7.03
N ILE A 222 -2.87 -43.49 7.58
CA ILE A 222 -1.76 -43.63 8.53
C ILE A 222 -2.22 -44.39 9.77
N ASP A 223 -3.33 -43.99 10.40
CA ASP A 223 -3.86 -44.63 11.60
C ASP A 223 -4.18 -46.12 11.38
N ARG A 224 -4.80 -46.44 10.23
CA ARG A 224 -5.09 -47.84 9.86
C ARG A 224 -3.82 -48.66 9.65
N ALA A 225 -2.81 -48.09 9.00
CA ALA A 225 -1.55 -48.77 8.74
C ALA A 225 -0.74 -48.98 10.03
N GLU A 226 -0.71 -47.98 10.91
CA GLU A 226 -0.05 -48.04 12.22
C GLU A 226 -0.68 -49.12 13.11
N LYS A 227 -2.02 -49.18 13.19
CA LYS A 227 -2.74 -50.26 13.88
C LYS A 227 -2.42 -51.63 13.29
N ARG A 228 -2.36 -51.75 11.96
CA ARG A 228 -2.02 -53.01 11.28
C ARG A 228 -0.58 -53.46 11.57
N ALA A 229 0.35 -52.52 11.70
CA ALA A 229 1.73 -52.81 12.08
C ALA A 229 1.87 -53.17 13.56
N ALA A 230 1.02 -52.61 14.43
CA ALA A 230 1.03 -52.85 15.87
C ALA A 230 0.31 -54.16 16.29
N LEU A 231 -0.53 -54.75 15.42
CA LEU A 231 -1.16 -56.03 15.69
C LEU A 231 -0.09 -57.15 15.76
N PRO A 232 0.02 -57.90 16.86
CA PRO A 232 1.04 -58.93 17.02
C PRO A 232 0.86 -60.04 15.98
N LEU A 233 1.97 -60.59 15.49
CA LEU A 233 2.07 -61.66 14.48
C LEU A 233 1.36 -62.99 14.84
N ALA A 234 0.63 -63.04 15.95
CA ALA A 234 0.01 -64.24 16.50
C ALA A 234 -1.24 -64.73 15.74
N GLN A 235 -1.67 -64.06 14.67
CA GLN A 235 -2.82 -64.45 13.84
C GLN A 235 -2.50 -64.55 12.34
N ARG A 236 -1.23 -64.80 11.98
CA ARG A 236 -0.85 -65.16 10.60
C ARG A 236 -0.58 -66.64 10.48
#